data_AF-A0A1M4U9T1-F1
#
_entry.id   AF-A0A1M4U9T1-F1
#
_cell.length_a   1.000
_cell.length_b   1.000
_cell.length_c   1.000
_cell.angle_alpha   90.00
_cell.angle_beta   90.00
_cell.angle_gamma   90.00
#
_symmetry.space_group_name_H-M   'P 1'
#
loop_
_entity.id
_entity.type
_entity.pdbx_description
1 polymer ?
#
loop_
_entity_poly.entity_id
_entity_poly.type
_entity_poly.pdbx_seq_one_letter_code
_entity_poly.pdbx_strand_id
1 'polypeptide(L)'
;MKYSTNALTLQEKVKEELPKATQRTKKQFVHSLEYELIAGLALQQYIKDEEADFQLLLSIPLSERIPGFIREYGLKRIHQLIKLLVKEFYSTPPLHKIKKPNETKLAFCACEIMLAAMEDQLSIEDLIIFLELTQKGKYGSFKGIVPHSIVTEKLEDYRQERFEAYISLKGQMHQHQKNLGPSERINGGPVSMQQLLNEQDWSIIPLKKIS
;
A
#
# COMPACT_ATOMS: atom_id res chain seq x y z
N MET A 1 -17.26 87.43 7.76
CA MET A 1 -16.64 86.63 6.69
C MET A 1 -17.35 85.29 6.61
N LYS A 2 -18.28 85.19 5.65
CA LYS A 2 -18.91 83.97 5.14
C LYS A 2 -18.56 83.89 3.64
N TYR A 3 -18.92 82.77 3.02
CA TYR A 3 -18.69 82.34 1.62
C TYR A 3 -17.35 81.61 1.42
N SER A 4 -17.21 80.54 0.64
CA SER A 4 -18.09 79.52 0.02
C SER A 4 -17.23 78.95 -1.10
N THR A 5 -16.82 77.69 -1.02
CA THR A 5 -16.37 76.81 -2.13
C THR A 5 -16.34 75.41 -1.50
N ASN A 6 -17.32 74.52 -1.64
CA ASN A 6 -18.08 74.10 -2.81
C ASN A 6 -17.19 73.85 -4.04
N ALA A 7 -16.51 72.70 -3.99
CA ALA A 7 -16.17 71.92 -5.17
C ALA A 7 -16.54 70.44 -4.89
N LEU A 8 -17.85 70.21 -4.74
CA LEU A 8 -18.45 68.95 -5.17
C LEU A 8 -18.61 69.06 -6.67
N THR A 9 -18.07 68.12 -7.44
CA THR A 9 -18.78 67.52 -8.58
C THR A 9 -18.04 66.28 -9.04
N LEU A 10 -18.73 65.14 -8.87
CA LEU A 10 -18.90 64.13 -9.90
C LEU A 10 -17.64 63.42 -10.39
N GLN A 11 -17.22 62.40 -9.66
CA GLN A 11 -16.98 61.11 -10.30
C GLN A 11 -17.80 60.05 -9.57
N GLU A 12 -19.07 60.04 -9.94
CA GLU A 12 -19.94 58.89 -9.80
C GLU A 12 -19.29 57.64 -10.42
N LYS A 13 -19.43 56.53 -9.69
CA LYS A 13 -19.81 55.21 -10.19
C LYS A 13 -19.31 54.85 -11.59
N VAL A 14 -18.28 54.02 -11.64
CA VAL A 14 -18.43 52.68 -12.24
C VAL A 14 -17.67 51.70 -11.34
N LYS A 15 -18.42 51.09 -10.42
CA LYS A 15 -18.08 49.79 -9.86
C LYS A 15 -18.19 48.80 -11.02
N GLU A 16 -17.08 48.52 -11.69
CA GLU A 16 -16.97 47.29 -12.48
C GLU A 16 -16.55 46.19 -11.51
N GLU A 17 -17.53 45.70 -10.76
CA GLU A 17 -17.40 44.47 -10.00
C GLU A 17 -17.21 43.33 -11.01
N LEU A 18 -15.97 43.03 -11.37
CA LEU A 18 -15.65 41.76 -11.99
C LEU A 18 -16.22 40.67 -11.07
N PRO A 19 -17.04 39.74 -11.60
CA PRO A 19 -17.62 38.69 -10.76
C PRO A 19 -16.47 37.95 -10.09
N LYS A 20 -16.42 38.00 -8.76
CA LYS A 20 -15.55 37.13 -7.97
C LYS A 20 -15.88 35.73 -8.43
N ALA A 21 -14.99 35.16 -9.25
CA ALA A 21 -15.07 33.78 -9.67
C ALA A 21 -15.18 32.97 -8.39
N THR A 22 -16.38 32.50 -8.09
CA THR A 22 -16.64 31.57 -7.01
C THR A 22 -15.76 30.40 -7.38
N GLN A 23 -14.65 30.21 -6.67
CA GLN A 23 -13.79 29.06 -6.85
C GLN A 23 -14.69 27.86 -6.61
N ARG A 24 -15.23 27.30 -7.69
CA ARG A 24 -15.97 26.05 -7.65
C ARG A 24 -14.96 25.08 -7.09
N THR A 25 -15.13 24.71 -5.81
CA THR A 25 -14.38 23.63 -5.20
C THR A 25 -14.53 22.46 -6.15
N LYS A 26 -13.45 22.09 -6.84
CA LYS A 26 -13.46 20.91 -7.71
C LYS A 26 -13.81 19.76 -6.79
N LYS A 27 -15.07 19.36 -6.87
CA LYS A 27 -15.66 18.25 -6.14
C LYS A 27 -14.70 17.05 -6.30
N GLN A 28 -14.07 16.63 -5.21
CA GLN A 28 -13.06 15.54 -5.13
C GLN A 28 -13.65 14.14 -5.42
N PHE A 29 -14.81 14.07 -6.08
CA PHE A 29 -15.64 12.87 -6.17
C PHE A 29 -14.98 11.72 -6.96
N VAL A 30 -14.02 12.01 -7.85
CA VAL A 30 -13.35 10.97 -8.65
C VAL A 30 -12.29 10.23 -7.82
N HIS A 31 -11.53 10.97 -7.00
CA HIS A 31 -10.46 10.38 -6.19
C HIS A 31 -10.98 9.49 -5.06
N SER A 32 -12.15 9.81 -4.50
CA SER A 32 -12.79 8.95 -3.50
C SER A 32 -13.26 7.64 -4.12
N LEU A 33 -13.77 7.65 -5.36
CA LEU A 33 -14.28 6.43 -6.02
C LEU A 33 -13.17 5.44 -6.37
N GLU A 34 -12.03 5.92 -6.88
CA GLU A 34 -10.86 5.07 -7.15
C GLU A 34 -10.32 4.45 -5.87
N TYR A 35 -10.20 5.25 -4.80
CA TYR A 35 -9.82 4.76 -3.49
C TYR A 35 -10.83 3.73 -2.96
N GLU A 36 -12.11 4.04 -2.99
CA GLU A 36 -13.19 3.20 -2.44
C GLU A 36 -13.24 1.85 -3.16
N LEU A 37 -13.03 1.82 -4.48
CA LEU A 37 -12.92 0.58 -5.24
C LEU A 37 -11.72 -0.26 -4.80
N ILE A 38 -10.51 0.33 -4.77
CA ILE A 38 -9.29 -0.39 -4.41
C ILE A 38 -9.36 -0.85 -2.95
N ALA A 39 -9.81 0.01 -2.06
CA ALA A 39 -9.99 -0.30 -0.66
C ALA A 39 -11.03 -1.41 -0.47
N GLY A 40 -12.20 -1.31 -1.13
CA GLY A 40 -13.23 -2.34 -1.06
C GLY A 40 -12.73 -3.72 -1.49
N LEU A 41 -11.97 -3.79 -2.58
CA LEU A 41 -11.36 -5.06 -3.05
C LEU A 41 -10.35 -5.61 -2.04
N ALA A 42 -9.45 -4.76 -1.52
CA ALA A 42 -8.46 -5.18 -0.53
C ALA A 42 -9.13 -5.65 0.77
N LEU A 43 -10.13 -4.93 1.27
CA LEU A 43 -10.88 -5.29 2.47
C LEU A 43 -11.62 -6.61 2.31
N GLN A 44 -12.23 -6.85 1.15
CA GLN A 44 -12.92 -8.11 0.87
C GLN A 44 -11.97 -9.31 0.84
N GLN A 45 -10.74 -9.11 0.36
CA GLN A 45 -9.79 -10.20 0.15
C GLN A 45 -8.91 -10.48 1.38
N TYR A 46 -8.54 -9.46 2.13
CA TYR A 46 -7.49 -9.54 3.16
C TYR A 46 -7.99 -9.27 4.58
N ILE A 47 -9.30 -9.04 4.79
CA ILE A 47 -9.90 -9.05 6.13
C ILE A 47 -10.67 -10.33 6.35
N LYS A 48 -10.42 -10.96 7.49
CA LYS A 48 -11.17 -12.11 7.98
C LYS A 48 -11.46 -11.93 9.47
N ASP A 49 -12.72 -12.12 9.86
CA ASP A 49 -13.16 -11.99 11.27
C ASP A 49 -12.77 -10.64 11.91
N GLU A 50 -12.84 -9.55 11.13
CA GLU A 50 -12.42 -8.18 11.51
C GLU A 50 -10.91 -7.98 11.75
N GLU A 51 -10.10 -8.99 11.45
CA GLU A 51 -8.64 -8.93 11.53
C GLU A 51 -7.98 -9.03 10.15
N ALA A 52 -6.71 -8.62 10.09
CA ALA A 52 -5.90 -8.75 8.88
C ALA A 52 -5.52 -10.22 8.67
N ASP A 53 -5.79 -10.76 7.48
CA ASP A 53 -5.26 -12.05 7.06
C ASP A 53 -3.80 -11.89 6.63
N PHE A 54 -2.90 -11.91 7.62
CA PHE A 54 -1.47 -11.77 7.38
C PHE A 54 -0.89 -12.90 6.53
N GLN A 55 -1.49 -14.10 6.54
CA GLN A 55 -1.02 -15.19 5.70
C GLN A 55 -1.21 -14.86 4.22
N LEU A 56 -2.37 -14.34 3.84
CA LEU A 56 -2.64 -13.88 2.47
C LEU A 56 -1.80 -12.64 2.13
N LEU A 57 -1.69 -11.65 3.02
CA LEU A 57 -0.88 -10.44 2.78
C LEU A 57 0.61 -10.75 2.59
N LEU A 58 1.15 -11.71 3.34
CA LEU A 58 2.54 -12.17 3.19
C LEU A 58 2.76 -12.97 1.91
N SER A 59 1.71 -13.54 1.32
CA SER A 59 1.78 -14.24 0.04
C SER A 59 1.86 -13.32 -1.19
N ILE A 60 1.58 -12.02 -1.03
CA ILE A 60 1.65 -11.04 -2.13
C ILE A 60 3.08 -11.02 -2.72
N PRO A 61 3.24 -11.17 -4.05
CA PRO A 61 4.54 -11.16 -4.73
C PRO A 61 5.37 -9.91 -4.45
N LEU A 62 6.69 -10.03 -4.39
CA LEU A 62 7.59 -8.90 -4.14
C LEU A 62 7.52 -7.79 -5.21
N SER A 63 7.14 -8.13 -6.44
CA SER A 63 6.89 -7.17 -7.53
C SER A 63 5.64 -6.32 -7.30
N GLU A 64 4.66 -6.86 -6.57
CA GLU A 64 3.36 -6.23 -6.31
C GLU A 64 3.31 -5.49 -4.97
N ARG A 65 4.47 -5.31 -4.33
CA ARG A 65 4.64 -4.54 -3.09
C ARG A 65 5.08 -3.12 -3.39
N ILE A 66 4.99 -2.20 -2.42
CA ILE A 66 5.40 -0.80 -2.57
C ILE A 66 6.83 -0.69 -3.18
N PRO A 67 7.84 -1.43 -2.70
CA PRO A 67 9.16 -1.47 -3.34
C PRO A 67 9.15 -1.90 -4.82
N GLY A 68 8.35 -2.91 -5.17
CA GLY A 68 8.19 -3.39 -6.53
C GLY A 68 7.55 -2.34 -7.42
N PHE A 69 6.47 -1.73 -6.96
CA PHE A 69 5.79 -0.65 -7.66
C PHE A 69 6.66 0.60 -7.83
N ILE A 70 7.55 0.91 -6.88
CA ILE A 70 8.52 2.01 -7.04
C ILE A 70 9.47 1.71 -8.22
N ARG A 71 9.93 0.47 -8.36
CA ARG A 71 10.82 0.07 -9.47
C ARG A 71 10.10 0.12 -10.82
N GLU A 72 8.84 -0.30 -10.87
CA GLU A 72 8.08 -0.41 -12.11
C GLU A 72 7.47 0.94 -12.57
N TYR A 73 6.79 1.64 -11.66
CA TYR A 73 6.00 2.84 -11.98
C TYR A 73 6.70 4.15 -11.61
N GLY A 74 7.75 4.08 -10.79
CA GLY A 74 8.56 5.21 -10.36
C GLY A 74 8.11 5.84 -9.04
N LEU A 75 9.09 6.35 -8.30
CA LEU A 75 8.93 6.94 -6.97
C LEU A 75 7.80 7.97 -6.88
N LYS A 76 7.72 8.90 -7.85
CA LYS A 76 6.75 10.01 -7.83
C LYS A 76 5.30 9.52 -7.90
N ARG A 77 5.02 8.48 -8.68
CA ARG A 77 3.65 7.94 -8.81
C ARG A 77 3.23 7.23 -7.53
N ILE A 78 4.11 6.42 -6.96
CA ILE A 78 3.83 5.69 -5.73
C ILE A 78 3.70 6.64 -4.53
N HIS A 79 4.52 7.68 -4.47
CA HIS A 79 4.36 8.76 -3.48
C HIS A 79 2.99 9.44 -3.57
N GLN A 80 2.54 9.76 -4.79
CA GLN A 80 1.22 10.36 -5.00
C GLN A 80 0.08 9.42 -4.59
N LEU A 81 0.20 8.14 -4.89
CA LEU A 81 -0.77 7.12 -4.49
C LEU A 81 -0.85 7.01 -2.97
N ILE A 82 0.26 6.81 -2.27
CA ILE A 82 0.29 6.70 -0.80
C ILE A 82 -0.24 7.99 -0.16
N LYS A 83 0.15 9.16 -0.69
CA LYS A 83 -0.38 10.44 -0.21
C LYS A 83 -1.90 10.52 -0.37
N LEU A 84 -2.47 9.97 -1.45
CA LEU A 84 -3.91 9.89 -1.64
C LEU A 84 -4.57 9.01 -0.57
N LEU A 85 -4.02 7.82 -0.29
CA LEU A 85 -4.54 6.92 0.75
C LEU A 85 -4.55 7.60 2.12
N VAL A 86 -3.43 8.24 2.50
CA VAL A 86 -3.32 8.97 3.77
C VAL A 86 -4.29 10.14 3.82
N LYS A 87 -4.44 10.89 2.73
CA LYS A 87 -5.38 12.02 2.65
C LYS A 87 -6.83 11.59 2.83
N GLU A 88 -7.19 10.43 2.27
CA GLU A 88 -8.53 9.86 2.41
C GLU A 88 -8.77 9.41 3.84
N PHE A 89 -7.79 8.76 4.47
CA PHE A 89 -7.85 8.41 5.89
C PHE A 89 -8.17 9.59 6.81
N TYR A 90 -7.55 10.76 6.60
CA TYR A 90 -7.88 11.98 7.35
C TYR A 90 -9.24 12.60 6.99
N SER A 91 -9.87 12.14 5.92
CA SER A 91 -11.16 12.63 5.43
C SER A 91 -12.33 11.74 5.83
N THR A 92 -12.08 10.50 6.24
CA THR A 92 -13.08 9.52 6.71
C THR A 92 -13.41 9.71 8.21
N PRO A 93 -14.64 9.41 8.67
CA PRO A 93 -14.96 9.34 10.09
C PRO A 93 -14.11 8.29 10.84
N PRO A 94 -13.71 8.53 12.12
CA PRO A 94 -14.06 9.69 12.95
C PRO A 94 -13.20 10.95 12.69
N LEU A 95 -12.19 10.84 11.83
CA LEU A 95 -11.13 11.85 11.67
C LEU A 95 -11.55 13.12 10.93
N HIS A 96 -12.64 13.08 10.15
CA HIS A 96 -13.12 14.25 9.41
C HIS A 96 -13.38 15.51 10.27
N LYS A 97 -13.65 15.35 11.57
CA LYS A 97 -13.92 16.46 12.51
C LYS A 97 -12.64 17.11 13.04
N ILE A 98 -11.48 16.51 12.78
CA ILE A 98 -10.19 16.91 13.29
C ILE A 98 -9.50 17.85 12.29
N LYS A 99 -8.64 18.74 12.78
CA LYS A 99 -7.83 19.61 11.93
C LYS A 99 -6.96 18.77 10.99
N LYS A 100 -7.26 18.82 9.69
CA LYS A 100 -6.53 18.07 8.66
C LYS A 100 -5.08 18.56 8.54
N PRO A 101 -4.12 17.66 8.30
CA PRO A 101 -2.75 18.06 7.95
C PRO A 101 -2.73 18.85 6.65
N ASN A 102 -1.76 19.76 6.50
CA ASN A 102 -1.53 20.45 5.23
C ASN A 102 -0.88 19.49 4.21
N GLU A 103 -0.84 19.89 2.94
CA GLU A 103 -0.28 19.07 1.85
C GLU A 103 1.19 18.68 2.10
N THR A 104 1.99 19.56 2.72
CA THR A 104 3.38 19.25 3.08
C THR A 104 3.48 18.12 4.11
N LYS A 105 2.63 18.13 5.15
CA LYS A 105 2.59 17.06 6.16
C LYS A 105 2.09 15.74 5.60
N LEU A 106 1.11 15.78 4.69
CA LEU A 106 0.65 14.58 3.98
C LEU A 106 1.75 14.00 3.10
N ALA A 107 2.47 14.86 2.36
CA ALA A 107 3.60 14.44 1.54
C ALA A 107 4.75 13.85 2.38
N PHE A 108 5.04 14.44 3.54
CA PHE A 108 6.05 13.93 4.47
C PHE A 108 5.65 12.56 5.04
N CYS A 109 4.42 12.41 5.52
CA CYS A 109 3.89 11.14 6.01
C CYS A 109 3.98 10.03 4.95
N ALA A 110 3.63 10.36 3.69
CA ALA A 110 3.78 9.42 2.59
C ALA A 110 5.25 9.00 2.35
N CYS A 111 6.20 9.92 2.50
CA CYS A 111 7.63 9.57 2.43
C CYS A 111 8.05 8.62 3.56
N GLU A 112 7.61 8.88 4.80
CA GLU A 112 7.92 8.01 5.94
C GLU A 112 7.37 6.60 5.73
N ILE A 113 6.13 6.48 5.27
CA ILE A 113 5.51 5.18 4.94
C ILE A 113 6.29 4.46 3.83
N MET A 114 6.72 5.19 2.79
CA MET A 114 7.53 4.60 1.72
C MET A 114 8.88 4.09 2.23
N LEU A 115 9.53 4.82 3.14
CA LEU A 115 10.77 4.40 3.76
C LEU A 115 10.56 3.15 4.61
N ALA A 116 9.53 3.13 5.46
CA ALA A 116 9.17 1.95 6.25
C ALA A 116 8.93 0.73 5.34
N ALA A 117 8.21 0.91 4.23
CA ALA A 117 7.93 -0.17 3.29
C ALA A 117 9.18 -0.72 2.56
N MET A 118 10.26 0.06 2.47
CA MET A 118 11.53 -0.43 1.91
C MET A 118 12.20 -1.44 2.84
N GLU A 119 11.97 -1.35 4.14
CA GLU A 119 12.62 -2.18 5.16
C GLU A 119 11.99 -3.59 5.23
N ASP A 120 10.66 -3.68 5.17
CA ASP A 120 9.91 -4.92 5.43
C ASP A 120 8.97 -5.34 4.29
N GLN A 121 9.12 -4.70 3.13
CA GLN A 121 8.38 -4.98 1.91
C GLN A 121 6.86 -4.85 2.12
N LEU A 122 6.38 -3.72 2.65
CA LEU A 122 4.94 -3.47 2.73
C LEU A 122 4.29 -3.43 1.34
N SER A 123 3.09 -3.99 1.24
CA SER A 123 2.20 -3.85 0.08
C SER A 123 1.28 -2.62 0.21
N ILE A 124 0.57 -2.26 -0.88
CA ILE A 124 -0.44 -1.19 -0.81
C ILE A 124 -1.67 -1.68 -0.04
N GLU A 125 -1.98 -2.96 -0.17
CA GLU A 125 -3.03 -3.68 0.53
C GLU A 125 -2.78 -3.62 2.04
N ASP A 126 -1.55 -3.92 2.50
CA ASP A 126 -1.15 -3.78 3.90
C ASP A 126 -1.49 -2.38 4.45
N LEU A 127 -1.17 -1.33 3.69
CA LEU A 127 -1.44 0.04 4.08
C LEU A 127 -2.95 0.34 4.14
N ILE A 128 -3.73 -0.15 3.20
CA ILE A 128 -5.20 0.01 3.21
C ILE A 128 -5.81 -0.68 4.43
N ILE A 129 -5.42 -1.94 4.69
CA ILE A 129 -5.90 -2.71 5.84
C ILE A 129 -5.52 -2.01 7.15
N PHE A 130 -4.27 -1.56 7.27
CA PHE A 130 -3.83 -0.78 8.42
C PHE A 130 -4.71 0.46 8.65
N LEU A 131 -4.94 1.27 7.60
CA LEU A 131 -5.72 2.51 7.72
C LEU A 131 -7.17 2.22 8.12
N GLU A 132 -7.78 1.15 7.59
CA GLU A 132 -9.14 0.73 7.97
C GLU A 132 -9.22 0.26 9.43
N LEU A 133 -8.35 -0.66 9.84
CA LEU A 133 -8.33 -1.20 11.21
C LEU A 133 -8.06 -0.10 12.23
N THR A 134 -7.23 0.87 11.85
CA THR A 134 -6.95 2.07 12.62
C THR A 134 -8.18 2.96 12.77
N GLN A 135 -8.99 3.13 11.71
CA GLN A 135 -10.27 3.85 11.80
C GLN A 135 -11.28 3.13 12.71
N LYS A 136 -11.28 1.79 12.70
CA LYS A 136 -12.07 0.95 13.62
C LYS A 136 -11.55 0.97 15.06
N GLY A 137 -10.38 1.54 15.30
CA GLY A 137 -9.79 1.73 16.62
C GLY A 137 -8.94 0.56 17.11
N LYS A 138 -8.59 -0.41 16.26
CA LYS A 138 -7.72 -1.55 16.63
C LYS A 138 -6.41 -1.09 17.26
N TYR A 139 -5.78 -0.08 16.65
CA TYR A 139 -4.51 0.49 17.09
C TYR A 139 -4.68 1.68 18.05
N GLY A 140 -5.88 1.85 18.62
CA GLY A 140 -6.22 2.91 19.57
C GLY A 140 -7.00 4.07 18.95
N SER A 141 -7.59 4.89 19.83
CA SER A 141 -8.44 6.01 19.43
C SER A 141 -7.64 7.28 19.16
N PHE A 142 -7.99 8.01 18.11
CA PHE A 142 -7.50 9.36 17.88
C PHE A 142 -8.27 10.39 18.71
N LYS A 143 -7.56 11.19 19.50
CA LYS A 143 -8.13 12.32 20.26
C LYS A 143 -7.53 13.62 19.75
N GLY A 144 -8.38 14.60 19.46
CA GLY A 144 -7.92 15.93 19.07
C GLY A 144 -7.19 15.92 17.73
N ILE A 145 -6.04 16.58 17.63
CA ILE A 145 -5.27 16.66 16.37
C ILE A 145 -4.47 15.38 16.17
N VAL A 146 -4.58 14.78 14.99
CA VAL A 146 -3.79 13.60 14.61
C VAL A 146 -2.58 14.05 13.78
N PRO A 147 -1.39 14.17 14.37
CA PRO A 147 -0.17 14.41 13.59
C PRO A 147 0.22 13.16 12.81
N HIS A 148 1.03 13.34 11.76
CA HIS A 148 1.55 12.23 10.95
C HIS A 148 2.34 11.23 11.79
N SER A 149 3.08 11.72 12.81
CA SER A 149 3.90 10.89 13.70
C SER A 149 3.10 9.82 14.44
N ILE A 150 1.83 10.11 14.78
CA ILE A 150 0.96 9.11 15.42
C ILE A 150 0.54 8.05 14.41
N VAL A 151 0.29 8.43 13.15
CA VAL A 151 -0.05 7.45 12.09
C VAL A 151 1.12 6.51 11.85
N THR A 152 2.35 7.03 11.79
CA THR A 152 3.56 6.20 11.61
C THR A 152 3.84 5.35 12.86
N GLU A 153 3.62 5.87 14.07
CA GLU A 153 3.72 5.07 15.30
C GLU A 153 2.73 3.89 15.29
N LYS A 154 1.47 4.14 14.91
CA LYS A 154 0.47 3.07 14.78
C LYS A 154 0.75 2.10 13.64
N LEU A 155 1.43 2.56 12.61
CA LEU A 155 1.91 1.68 11.55
C LEU A 155 2.96 0.70 12.09
N GLU A 156 3.83 1.11 13.03
CA GLU A 156 4.78 0.20 13.68
C GLU A 156 4.08 -0.92 14.45
N ASP A 157 2.98 -0.62 15.16
CA ASP A 157 2.16 -1.65 15.82
C ASP A 157 1.66 -2.70 14.80
N TYR A 158 1.14 -2.26 13.65
CA TYR A 158 0.73 -3.16 12.56
C TYR A 158 1.89 -3.96 11.97
N ARG A 159 3.05 -3.32 11.74
CA ARG A 159 4.25 -3.97 11.18
C ARG A 159 4.78 -5.05 12.11
N GLN A 160 4.72 -4.82 13.42
CA GLN A 160 5.09 -5.79 14.43
C GLN A 160 4.17 -7.02 14.40
N GLU A 161 2.84 -6.84 14.37
CA GLU A 161 1.88 -7.94 14.21
C GLU A 161 2.16 -8.76 12.93
N ARG A 162 2.40 -8.07 11.82
CA ARG A 162 2.73 -8.69 10.53
C ARG A 162 4.04 -9.49 10.59
N PHE A 163 5.05 -8.95 11.28
CA PHE A 163 6.33 -9.64 11.46
C PHE A 163 6.18 -10.91 12.31
N GLU A 164 5.40 -10.86 13.39
CA GLU A 164 5.10 -12.03 14.21
C GLU A 164 4.38 -13.12 13.42
N ALA A 165 3.41 -12.73 12.58
CA ALA A 165 2.75 -13.65 11.66
C ALA A 165 3.74 -14.29 10.67
N TYR A 166 4.69 -13.52 10.14
CA TYR A 166 5.75 -14.05 9.27
C TYR A 166 6.63 -15.07 9.98
N ILE A 167 7.06 -14.80 11.22
CA ILE A 167 7.87 -15.74 12.00
C ILE A 167 7.08 -17.03 12.27
N SER A 168 5.80 -16.91 12.63
CA SER A 168 4.92 -18.06 12.82
C SER A 168 4.79 -18.91 11.56
N LEU A 169 4.49 -18.29 10.41
CA LEU A 169 4.34 -18.98 9.13
C LEU A 169 5.64 -19.68 8.71
N LYS A 170 6.78 -19.00 8.86
CA LYS A 170 8.10 -19.59 8.60
C LYS A 170 8.37 -20.81 9.49
N GLY A 171 7.98 -20.72 10.77
CA GLY A 171 8.05 -21.84 11.71
C GLY A 171 7.21 -23.04 11.26
N GLN A 172 5.97 -22.80 10.83
CA GLN A 172 5.07 -23.83 10.33
C GLN A 172 5.61 -24.51 9.05
N MET A 173 6.12 -23.73 8.10
CA MET A 173 6.76 -24.25 6.89
C MET A 173 7.96 -25.13 7.22
N HIS A 174 8.79 -24.71 8.18
CA HIS A 174 9.95 -25.49 8.61
C HIS A 174 9.55 -26.80 9.33
N GLN A 175 8.51 -26.77 10.17
CA GLN A 175 7.96 -27.98 10.79
C GLN A 175 7.36 -28.93 9.75
N HIS A 176 6.61 -28.39 8.78
CA HIS A 176 6.06 -29.17 7.69
C HIS A 176 7.17 -29.85 6.88
N GLN A 177 8.23 -29.12 6.55
CA GLN A 177 9.41 -29.68 5.86
C GLN A 177 10.09 -30.79 6.67
N LYS A 178 10.20 -30.64 8.00
CA LYS A 178 10.72 -31.70 8.88
C LYS A 178 9.83 -32.95 8.88
N ASN A 179 8.51 -32.75 8.90
CA ASN A 179 7.53 -33.83 8.92
C ASN A 179 7.47 -34.62 7.60
N LEU A 180 7.80 -33.99 6.47
CA LEU A 180 7.92 -34.66 5.17
C LEU A 180 9.11 -35.65 5.10
N GLY A 181 9.96 -35.69 6.13
CA GLY A 181 11.14 -36.55 6.19
C GLY A 181 12.30 -36.05 5.32
N PRO A 182 13.48 -36.70 5.36
CA PRO A 182 14.60 -36.30 4.52
C PRO A 182 14.22 -36.47 3.04
N SER A 183 14.11 -35.38 2.29
CA SER A 183 13.93 -35.44 0.83
C SER A 183 15.13 -36.06 0.10
N GLU A 184 16.22 -36.36 0.83
CA GLU A 184 17.35 -37.15 0.37
C GLU A 184 17.75 -38.23 1.39
N ARG A 185 17.22 -39.44 1.21
CA ARG A 185 17.98 -40.70 1.33
C ARG A 185 17.77 -41.58 0.08
N ILE A 186 17.68 -40.94 -1.08
CA ILE A 186 17.92 -41.59 -2.37
C ILE A 186 19.04 -40.80 -3.05
N ASN A 187 20.17 -40.62 -2.34
CA ASN A 187 21.44 -40.28 -2.97
C ASN A 187 21.98 -41.55 -3.65
N GLY A 188 21.35 -41.96 -4.75
CA GLY A 188 22.14 -42.41 -5.87
C GLY A 188 22.82 -41.15 -6.38
N GLY A 189 24.09 -40.94 -6.01
CA GLY A 189 24.84 -39.75 -6.42
C GLY A 189 24.79 -39.56 -7.94
N PRO A 190 25.13 -38.36 -8.45
CA PRO A 190 25.06 -38.08 -9.88
C PRO A 190 25.84 -39.17 -10.64
N VAL A 191 25.10 -40.00 -11.37
CA VAL A 191 25.68 -41.05 -12.21
C VAL A 191 26.44 -40.32 -13.31
N SER A 192 27.74 -40.57 -13.40
CA SER A 192 28.56 -39.93 -14.43
C SER A 192 28.03 -40.34 -15.81
N MET A 193 28.11 -39.43 -16.80
CA MET A 193 27.79 -39.76 -18.20
C MET A 193 28.53 -41.01 -18.70
N GLN A 194 29.73 -41.27 -18.16
CA GLN A 194 30.52 -42.47 -18.45
C GLN A 194 29.88 -43.76 -17.90
N GLN A 195 29.25 -43.72 -16.73
CA GLN A 195 28.52 -44.86 -16.17
C GLN A 195 27.25 -45.15 -16.98
N LEU A 196 26.51 -44.11 -17.39
CA LEU A 196 25.32 -44.27 -18.26
C LEU A 196 25.65 -44.86 -19.64
N LEU A 197 26.84 -44.53 -20.17
CA LEU A 197 27.30 -45.05 -21.46
C LEU A 197 27.85 -46.48 -21.37
N ASN A 198 28.38 -46.88 -20.20
CA ASN A 198 28.90 -48.23 -19.99
C ASN A 198 27.81 -49.24 -19.61
N GLU A 199 26.67 -48.80 -19.04
CA GLU A 199 25.53 -49.68 -18.72
C GLU A 199 24.62 -49.97 -19.92
N GLN A 200 24.80 -49.28 -21.04
CA GLN A 200 24.11 -49.61 -22.29
C GLN A 200 24.82 -50.76 -23.00
N ASP A 201 24.51 -51.98 -22.55
CA ASP A 201 24.55 -53.16 -23.43
C ASP A 201 23.62 -52.88 -24.62
N TRP A 202 24.22 -52.45 -25.72
CA TRP A 202 23.60 -52.10 -27.00
C TRP A 202 23.08 -53.33 -27.73
N SER A 203 22.41 -54.26 -27.03
CA SER A 203 21.68 -55.36 -27.67
C SER A 203 20.50 -54.81 -28.49
N ILE A 204 20.86 -54.36 -29.69
CA ILE A 204 20.14 -54.30 -30.96
C ILE A 204 18.64 -54.52 -30.78
N ILE A 205 17.88 -53.42 -30.71
CA ILE A 205 16.45 -53.47 -31.03
C ILE A 205 16.38 -53.70 -32.55
N PRO A 206 15.94 -54.87 -33.06
CA PRO A 206 15.85 -55.07 -34.49
C PRO A 206 14.72 -54.19 -35.03
N LEU A 207 15.10 -53.20 -35.83
CA LEU A 207 14.15 -52.43 -36.64
C LEU A 207 13.46 -53.41 -37.60
N LYS A 208 12.18 -53.68 -37.33
CA LYS A 208 11.30 -54.49 -38.18
C LYS A 208 11.20 -53.78 -39.53
N LYS A 209 11.82 -54.34 -40.58
CA LYS A 209 11.67 -53.86 -41.95
C LYS A 209 10.19 -53.96 -42.33
N ILE A 210 9.62 -52.83 -42.70
CA ILE A 210 8.30 -52.75 -43.32
C ILE A 210 8.52 -53.12 -44.79
N SER A 211 7.89 -54.21 -45.23
CA SER A 211 7.68 -54.58 -46.63
C SER A 211 6.24 -55.06 -46.75
#